data_AF-A0A843WIE2-F1
#
_entry.id   AF-A0A843WIE2-F1
#
_cell.length_a   1.000
_cell.length_b   1.000
_cell.length_c   1.000
_cell.angle_alpha   90.00
_cell.angle_beta   90.00
_cell.angle_gamma   90.00
#
_symmetry.space_group_name_H-M   'P 1'
#
loop_
_entity.id
_entity.type
_entity.pdbx_description
1 polymer ?
#
loop_
_entity_poly.entity_id
_entity_poly.type
_entity_poly.pdbx_seq_one_letter_code
_entity_poly.pdbx_strand_id
1 'polypeptide(L)'
;MAQSFFSSTLTLLPIIFFVCVIHAPTTSHAWGPLGHNIICSIAQGLMTRHARREVNRLLGSRNLKDVCTWADDVRDRPGYAWSKQLHYANIQDDQATAFDYNSNYPSIGLYM
;
A
#
# COMPACT_ATOMS: atom_id res chain seq x y z
N MET A 1 -53.57 5.86 -6.60
CA MET A 1 -52.63 5.60 -5.48
C MET A 1 -51.20 5.23 -5.92
N ALA A 2 -50.86 5.24 -7.22
CA ALA A 2 -49.53 4.83 -7.72
C ALA A 2 -48.57 6.01 -8.08
N GLN A 3 -49.07 7.25 -8.12
CA GLN A 3 -48.28 8.42 -8.56
C GLN A 3 -47.35 8.99 -7.47
N SER A 4 -47.62 8.71 -6.19
CA SER A 4 -46.78 9.15 -5.07
C SER A 4 -45.47 8.37 -4.96
N PHE A 5 -45.47 7.08 -5.33
CA PHE A 5 -44.30 6.21 -5.25
C PHE A 5 -43.18 6.60 -6.24
N PHE A 6 -43.55 7.08 -7.44
CA PHE A 6 -42.61 7.44 -8.50
C PHE A 6 -41.81 8.72 -8.21
N SER A 7 -42.41 9.64 -7.44
CA SER A 7 -41.79 10.92 -7.07
C SER A 7 -40.76 10.73 -5.94
N SER A 8 -41.07 9.88 -4.96
CA SER A 8 -40.17 9.57 -3.84
C SER A 8 -38.92 8.80 -4.27
N THR A 9 -39.00 7.93 -5.28
CA THR A 9 -37.82 7.22 -5.82
C THR A 9 -36.86 8.15 -6.55
N LEU A 10 -37.40 9.18 -7.23
CA LEU A 10 -36.60 10.14 -8.00
C LEU A 10 -35.82 11.12 -7.10
N THR A 11 -36.35 11.45 -5.92
CA THR A 11 -35.69 12.32 -4.94
C THR A 11 -34.62 11.60 -4.12
N LEU A 12 -34.69 10.27 -3.99
CA LEU A 12 -33.70 9.47 -3.27
C LEU A 12 -32.43 9.17 -4.09
N LEU A 13 -32.54 9.09 -5.42
CA LEU A 13 -31.39 8.86 -6.31
C LEU A 13 -30.23 9.86 -6.13
N PRO A 14 -30.44 11.19 -6.09
CA PRO A 14 -29.34 12.14 -5.88
C PRO A 14 -28.76 12.02 -4.47
N ILE A 15 -29.57 11.68 -3.46
CA ILE A 15 -29.11 11.46 -2.09
C ILE A 15 -28.23 10.21 -2.03
N ILE A 16 -28.65 9.11 -2.64
CA ILE A 16 -27.87 7.87 -2.72
C ILE A 16 -26.56 8.12 -3.48
N PHE A 17 -26.60 8.80 -4.63
CA PHE A 17 -25.40 9.16 -5.38
C PHE A 17 -24.44 10.02 -4.55
N PHE A 18 -24.95 11.03 -3.86
CA PHE A 18 -24.16 11.90 -3.00
C PHE A 18 -23.52 11.11 -1.84
N VAL A 19 -24.29 10.24 -1.17
CA VAL A 19 -23.79 9.35 -0.12
C VAL A 19 -22.70 8.43 -0.68
N CYS A 20 -22.89 7.83 -1.85
CA CYS A 20 -21.87 6.98 -2.49
C CYS A 20 -20.59 7.75 -2.83
N VAL A 21 -20.69 9.00 -3.29
CA VAL A 21 -19.54 9.84 -3.61
C VAL A 21 -18.76 10.23 -2.34
N ILE A 22 -19.45 10.58 -1.25
CA ILE A 22 -18.78 10.93 0.02
C ILE A 22 -18.06 9.72 0.63
N HIS A 23 -18.60 8.52 0.44
CA HIS A 23 -18.01 7.28 0.94
C HIS A 23 -17.10 6.59 -0.09
N ALA A 24 -16.86 7.22 -1.24
CA ALA A 24 -15.93 6.66 -2.22
C ALA A 24 -14.51 6.69 -1.63
N PRO A 25 -13.80 5.56 -1.60
CA PRO A 25 -12.43 5.54 -1.09
C PRO A 25 -11.55 6.45 -1.95
N THR A 26 -10.78 7.33 -1.31
CA THR A 26 -9.79 8.13 -2.00
C THR A 26 -8.57 7.26 -2.31
N THR A 27 -7.98 7.43 -3.49
CA THR A 27 -6.70 6.78 -3.82
C THR A 27 -5.61 7.41 -2.97
N SER A 28 -5.10 6.67 -1.99
CA SER A 28 -3.89 7.06 -1.29
C SER A 28 -2.73 7.00 -2.28
N HIS A 29 -2.11 8.15 -2.57
CA HIS A 29 -0.85 8.20 -3.35
C HIS A 29 0.34 7.80 -2.46
N ALA A 30 0.10 6.91 -1.50
CA ALA A 30 1.07 6.58 -0.48
C ALA A 30 2.14 5.70 -1.11
N TRP A 31 3.36 6.23 -1.10
CA TRP A 31 4.60 5.53 -1.44
C TRP A 31 4.72 4.95 -2.84
N GLY A 32 4.10 5.56 -3.86
CA GLY A 32 4.51 5.29 -5.26
C GLY A 32 6.01 5.59 -5.51
N PRO A 33 6.49 5.56 -6.76
CA PRO A 33 7.91 5.72 -7.07
C PRO A 33 8.59 6.93 -6.38
N LEU A 34 7.89 8.07 -6.32
CA LEU A 34 8.36 9.27 -5.62
C LEU A 34 8.52 9.05 -4.10
N GLY A 35 7.54 8.42 -3.45
CA GLY A 35 7.57 8.21 -2.01
C GLY A 35 8.68 7.24 -1.60
N HIS A 36 8.88 6.13 -2.33
CA HIS A 36 10.02 5.23 -2.12
C HIS A 36 11.36 5.96 -2.26
N ASN A 37 11.49 6.83 -3.27
CA ASN A 37 12.70 7.65 -3.46
C ASN A 37 12.95 8.62 -2.30
N ILE A 38 11.92 9.29 -1.80
CA ILE A 38 12.02 10.23 -0.68
C ILE A 38 12.48 9.50 0.59
N ILE A 39 11.83 8.40 0.96
CA ILE A 39 12.21 7.60 2.15
C ILE A 39 13.67 7.16 2.04
N CYS A 40 14.07 6.63 0.89
CA CYS A 40 15.43 6.14 0.72
C CYS A 40 16.49 7.24 0.72
N SER A 41 16.15 8.42 0.19
CA SER A 41 17.04 9.59 0.26
C SER A 41 17.25 10.05 1.71
N ILE A 42 16.18 10.09 2.51
CA ILE A 42 16.24 10.40 3.95
C ILE A 42 17.07 9.34 4.68
N ALA A 43 16.78 8.05 4.46
CA ALA A 43 17.49 6.95 5.09
C ALA A 43 18.98 6.99 4.77
N GLN A 44 19.35 7.19 3.49
CA GLN A 44 20.74 7.29 3.07
C GLN A 44 21.45 8.45 3.77
N GLY A 45 20.79 9.59 3.97
CA GLY A 45 21.29 10.75 4.71
C GLY A 45 21.54 10.49 6.20
N LEU A 46 20.69 9.68 6.84
CA LEU A 46 20.75 9.34 8.27
C LEU A 46 21.66 8.15 8.61
N MET A 47 22.12 7.39 7.62
CA MET A 47 23.02 6.24 7.84
C MET A 47 24.34 6.64 8.50
N THR A 48 24.81 5.79 9.41
CA THR A 48 26.20 5.86 9.90
C THR A 48 27.19 5.65 8.75
N ARG A 49 28.42 6.12 8.91
CA ARG A 49 29.49 5.91 7.92
C ARG A 49 29.71 4.43 7.58
N HIS A 50 29.61 3.57 8.57
CA HIS A 50 29.75 2.12 8.38
C HIS A 50 28.60 1.57 7.52
N ALA A 51 27.35 1.85 7.90
CA ALA A 51 26.19 1.37 7.15
C ALA A 51 26.18 1.87 5.70
N ARG A 52 26.46 3.17 5.50
CA ARG A 52 26.53 3.76 4.15
C ARG A 52 27.57 3.09 3.27
N ARG A 53 28.76 2.77 3.81
CA ARG A 53 29.81 2.07 3.06
C ARG A 53 29.35 0.66 2.66
N GLU A 54 28.75 -0.10 3.56
CA GLU A 54 28.30 -1.46 3.24
C GLU A 54 27.15 -1.46 2.23
N VAL A 55 26.19 -0.54 2.36
CA VAL A 55 25.12 -0.36 1.37
C VAL A 55 25.71 0.00 0.00
N ASN A 56 26.63 0.95 -0.07
CA ASN A 56 27.29 1.31 -1.33
C ASN A 56 28.09 0.13 -1.92
N ARG A 57 28.75 -0.68 -1.07
CA ARG A 57 29.46 -1.89 -1.50
C ARG A 57 28.51 -2.90 -2.15
N LEU A 58 27.31 -3.07 -1.61
CA LEU A 58 26.29 -3.98 -2.16
C LEU A 58 25.65 -3.44 -3.45
N LEU A 59 25.42 -2.12 -3.53
CA LEU A 59 24.74 -1.49 -4.66
C LEU A 59 25.66 -1.17 -5.84
N GLY A 60 26.97 -1.16 -5.63
CA GLY A 60 27.97 -0.79 -6.62
C GLY A 60 27.95 0.72 -6.91
N SER A 61 27.76 1.09 -8.17
CA SER A 61 27.72 2.50 -8.59
C SER A 61 26.34 3.18 -8.40
N ARG A 62 25.33 2.44 -7.95
CA ARG A 62 23.96 2.94 -7.77
C ARG A 62 23.78 3.53 -6.38
N ASN A 63 22.95 4.57 -6.27
CA ASN A 63 22.51 5.07 -4.97
C ASN A 63 21.32 4.25 -4.45
N LEU A 64 21.08 4.33 -3.14
CA LEU A 64 19.96 3.63 -2.51
C LEU A 64 18.62 4.06 -3.11
N LYS A 65 18.42 5.35 -3.37
CA LYS A 65 17.20 5.86 -4.00
C LYS A 65 16.90 5.22 -5.38
N ASP A 66 17.94 4.85 -6.14
CA ASP A 66 17.82 4.34 -7.50
C ASP A 66 17.30 2.89 -7.53
N VAL A 67 17.31 2.19 -6.39
CA VAL A 67 16.90 0.79 -6.28
C VAL A 67 15.67 0.57 -5.40
N CYS A 68 15.17 1.62 -4.74
CA CYS A 68 14.09 1.47 -3.77
C CYS A 68 12.71 1.18 -4.36
N THR A 69 12.53 1.35 -5.67
CA THR A 69 11.31 0.94 -6.38
C THR A 69 11.40 -0.48 -6.94
N TRP A 70 12.59 -1.11 -6.90
CA TRP A 70 12.84 -2.38 -7.58
C TRP A 70 11.87 -3.48 -7.15
N ALA A 71 11.51 -3.53 -5.86
CA ALA A 71 10.56 -4.52 -5.35
C ALA A 71 9.16 -4.38 -6.00
N ASP A 72 8.69 -3.15 -6.18
CA ASP A 72 7.44 -2.87 -6.90
C ASP A 72 7.55 -3.22 -8.39
N ASP A 73 8.71 -2.98 -9.01
CA ASP A 73 8.95 -3.24 -10.44
C ASP A 73 8.99 -4.75 -10.78
N VAL A 74 9.29 -5.60 -9.81
CA VAL A 74 9.43 -7.06 -10.02
C VAL A 74 8.25 -7.88 -9.51
N ARG A 75 7.45 -7.40 -8.54
CA ARG A 75 6.41 -8.21 -7.88
C ARG A 75 5.34 -8.79 -8.80
N ASP A 76 5.16 -8.24 -9.99
CA ASP A 76 4.21 -8.74 -11.00
C ASP A 76 4.87 -9.66 -12.04
N ARG A 77 6.19 -9.92 -11.95
CA ARG A 77 6.91 -10.86 -12.81
C ARG A 77 6.74 -12.29 -12.27
N PRO A 78 6.58 -13.31 -13.14
CA PRO A 78 6.34 -14.69 -12.70
C PRO A 78 7.33 -15.23 -11.64
N GLY A 79 8.63 -14.94 -11.77
CA GLY A 79 9.65 -15.39 -10.82
C GLY A 79 9.64 -14.69 -9.45
N TYR A 80 8.90 -13.59 -9.32
CA TYR A 80 8.82 -12.75 -8.13
C TYR A 80 7.39 -12.57 -7.63
N ALA A 81 6.41 -13.25 -8.23
CA ALA A 81 4.99 -13.11 -7.86
C ALA A 81 4.72 -13.37 -6.36
N TRP A 82 5.53 -14.24 -5.75
CA TRP A 82 5.49 -14.53 -4.31
C TRP A 82 5.77 -13.29 -3.44
N SER A 83 6.55 -12.31 -3.92
CA SER A 83 6.92 -11.13 -3.13
C SER A 83 5.79 -10.11 -3.01
N LYS A 84 4.74 -10.20 -3.82
CA LYS A 84 3.63 -9.24 -3.84
C LYS A 84 2.96 -9.08 -2.48
N GLN A 85 2.80 -10.19 -1.75
CA GLN A 85 2.18 -10.19 -0.43
C GLN A 85 3.06 -9.57 0.66
N LEU A 86 4.35 -9.32 0.40
CA LEU A 86 5.26 -8.68 1.36
C LEU A 86 5.10 -7.15 1.41
N HIS A 87 4.31 -6.56 0.50
CA HIS A 87 4.12 -5.11 0.41
C HIS A 87 3.02 -4.57 1.32
N TYR A 88 2.20 -5.43 1.93
CA TYR A 88 1.07 -5.02 2.75
C TYR A 88 0.71 -6.08 3.79
N ALA A 89 0.13 -5.62 4.90
CA ALA A 89 -0.59 -6.47 5.84
C ALA A 89 -2.09 -6.25 5.65
N ASN A 90 -2.84 -7.35 5.52
CA ASN A 90 -4.30 -7.29 5.49
C ASN A 90 -4.81 -7.34 6.94
N ILE A 91 -5.26 -6.20 7.46
CA ILE A 91 -5.88 -6.11 8.79
C ILE A 91 -7.37 -6.37 8.64
N GLN A 92 -7.93 -7.23 9.48
CA GLN A 92 -9.37 -7.50 9.48
C GLN A 92 -10.16 -6.23 9.83
N ASP A 93 -11.28 -6.00 9.15
CA ASP A 93 -12.05 -4.75 9.24
C ASP A 93 -12.54 -4.44 10.67
N ASP A 94 -12.86 -5.48 11.44
CA ASP A 94 -13.28 -5.39 12.84
C ASP A 94 -12.12 -5.11 13.81
N GLN A 95 -10.87 -5.19 13.33
CA GLN A 95 -9.62 -4.97 14.06
C GLN A 95 -8.80 -3.79 13.52
N ALA A 96 -9.41 -2.89 12.72
CA ALA A 96 -8.71 -1.84 11.96
C ALA A 96 -7.85 -0.85 12.77
N THR A 97 -7.91 -0.87 14.10
CA THR A 97 -7.10 -0.03 14.99
C THR A 97 -5.87 -0.73 15.56
N ALA A 98 -5.71 -2.05 15.37
CA ALA A 98 -4.62 -2.83 15.95
C ALA A 98 -4.08 -3.89 14.98
N PHE A 99 -2.76 -4.00 14.92
CA PHE A 99 -2.08 -5.06 14.18
C PHE A 99 -1.74 -6.24 15.11
N ASP A 100 -2.25 -7.43 14.77
CA ASP A 100 -1.84 -8.71 15.36
C ASP A 100 -1.14 -9.57 14.31
N TYR A 101 0.11 -9.94 14.56
CA TYR A 101 0.92 -10.74 13.64
C TYR A 101 0.32 -12.12 13.37
N ASN A 102 -0.13 -12.82 14.42
CA ASN A 102 -0.61 -14.20 14.28
C ASN A 102 -1.96 -14.26 13.57
N SER A 103 -2.83 -13.27 13.81
CA SER A 103 -4.14 -13.16 13.17
C SER A 103 -4.07 -12.68 11.71
N ASN A 104 -3.17 -11.74 11.41
CA ASN A 104 -3.09 -11.13 10.07
C ASN A 104 -2.14 -11.89 9.10
N TYR A 105 -1.34 -12.83 9.61
CA TYR A 105 -0.46 -13.69 8.82
C TYR A 105 -0.47 -15.18 9.24
N PRO A 106 -1.63 -15.85 9.23
CA PRO A 106 -1.76 -17.23 9.73
C PRO A 106 -0.97 -18.26 8.90
N SER A 107 -0.55 -17.92 7.67
CA SER A 107 0.14 -18.83 6.74
C SER A 107 1.61 -18.52 6.46
N ILE A 108 2.15 -17.36 6.89
CA ILE A 108 3.59 -17.04 6.68
C ILE A 108 4.49 -17.81 7.66
N GLY A 109 3.98 -18.19 8.83
CA GLY A 109 4.69 -19.05 9.78
C GLY A 109 4.92 -20.49 9.31
N LEU A 110 4.42 -20.88 8.13
CA LEU A 110 4.60 -22.22 7.53
C LEU A 110 5.72 -22.29 6.48
N TYR A 111 6.33 -21.14 6.13
CA TYR A 111 7.41 -21.06 5.13
C TYR A 111 8.77 -20.64 5.71
N MET A 112 8.87 -20.52 7.04
CA MET A 112 10.14 -20.35 7.78
C MET A 112 10.42 -21.57 8.66
#